data_AF-A0A8B7K506-F1
#
_entry.id   AF-A0A8B7K506-F1
#
_cell.length_a   1.000
_cell.length_b   1.000
_cell.length_c   1.000
_cell.angle_alpha   90.00
_cell.angle_beta   90.00
_cell.angle_gamma   90.00
#
_symmetry.space_group_name_H-M   'P 1'
#
loop_
_entity.id
_entity.type
_entity.pdbx_description
1 polymer ?
#
loop_
_entity_poly.entity_id
_entity_poly.type
_entity_poly.pdbx_seq_one_letter_code
_entity_poly.pdbx_strand_id
1 'polypeptide(L)'
;MSRQACHLTPPRTGERQQRTWEKAYQDHRRKVQEAQPLVDTRAPLTLGHLHLKLKKLKLEEGRLSVIDRDNRLLLEKVSCIMRTRGQASSRSACTRRRQGEERSEASQSAERRQDHFGKDHRLGAILSHSKTAGIPRASRNTEGRGTETEI
;
A
#
# COMPACT_ATOMS: atom_id res chain seq x y z
N MET A 1 -22.57 26.05 -77.72
CA MET A 1 -22.86 26.39 -76.30
C MET A 1 -21.67 25.93 -75.46
N SER A 2 -20.70 26.81 -75.20
CA SER A 2 -19.47 26.45 -74.48
C SER A 2 -19.61 26.82 -73.01
N ARG A 3 -19.63 25.80 -72.15
CA ARG A 3 -19.66 25.96 -70.70
C ARG A 3 -18.31 26.51 -70.23
N GLN A 4 -18.30 27.73 -69.73
CA GLN A 4 -17.14 28.29 -69.06
C GLN A 4 -16.98 27.60 -67.70
N ALA A 5 -15.87 26.87 -67.52
CA ALA A 5 -15.51 26.32 -66.23
C ALA A 5 -15.06 27.47 -65.32
N CYS A 6 -15.86 27.75 -64.30
CA CYS A 6 -15.51 28.63 -63.21
C CYS A 6 -14.26 28.03 -62.52
N HIS A 7 -13.09 28.54 -62.89
CA HIS A 7 -11.84 28.29 -62.18
C HIS A 7 -11.92 29.06 -60.87
N LEU A 8 -12.45 28.39 -59.85
CA LEU A 8 -12.31 28.84 -58.48
C LEU A 8 -10.85 28.65 -58.10
N THR A 9 -10.02 29.64 -58.43
CA THR A 9 -8.70 29.79 -57.82
C THR A 9 -8.95 29.88 -56.32
N PRO A 10 -8.45 28.95 -55.49
CA PRO A 10 -8.60 29.08 -54.04
C PRO A 10 -8.01 30.43 -53.64
N PRO A 11 -8.63 31.17 -52.70
CA PRO A 11 -8.04 32.41 -52.23
C PRO A 11 -6.63 32.06 -51.77
N ARG A 12 -5.64 32.77 -52.31
CA ARG A 12 -4.23 32.64 -51.96
C ARG A 12 -4.12 33.08 -50.50
N THR A 13 -4.40 32.16 -49.57
CA THR A 13 -4.32 32.40 -48.14
C THR A 13 -2.93 32.90 -47.86
N GLY A 14 -2.82 34.11 -47.35
CA GLY A 14 -1.53 34.77 -47.19
C GLY A 14 -0.60 33.88 -46.38
N GLU A 15 0.67 33.82 -46.74
CA GLU A 15 1.70 32.99 -46.08
C GLU A 15 1.66 33.11 -44.54
N ARG A 16 1.24 34.28 -44.04
CA ARG A 16 0.98 34.54 -42.63
C ARG A 16 -0.11 33.63 -42.04
N GLN A 17 -1.25 33.46 -42.70
CA GLN A 17 -2.31 32.53 -42.29
C GLN A 17 -1.82 31.09 -42.32
N GLN A 18 -1.11 30.69 -43.37
CA GLN A 18 -0.49 29.36 -43.45
C GLN A 18 0.41 29.11 -42.23
N ARG A 19 1.29 30.05 -41.90
CA ARG A 19 2.19 29.97 -40.74
C ARG A 19 1.45 29.96 -39.41
N THR A 20 0.35 30.71 -39.28
CA THR A 20 -0.49 30.69 -38.06
C THR A 20 -1.15 29.33 -37.86
N TRP A 21 -1.68 28.72 -38.92
CA TRP A 21 -2.26 27.37 -38.89
C TRP A 21 -1.21 26.31 -38.57
N GLU A 22 -0.05 26.38 -39.20
CA GLU A 22 1.10 25.48 -38.96
C GLU A 22 1.51 25.53 -37.48
N LYS A 23 1.65 26.75 -36.93
CA LYS A 23 2.01 26.95 -35.52
C LYS A 23 0.94 26.43 -34.57
N ALA A 24 -0.34 26.72 -34.84
CA ALA A 24 -1.45 26.23 -34.02
C ALA A 24 -1.51 24.70 -34.01
N TYR A 25 -1.25 24.06 -35.16
CA TYR A 25 -1.18 22.62 -35.28
C TYR A 25 -0.02 22.02 -34.48
N GLN A 26 1.19 22.59 -34.60
CA GLN A 26 2.34 22.15 -33.82
C GLN A 26 2.11 22.32 -32.31
N ASP A 27 1.54 23.46 -31.89
CA ASP A 27 1.20 23.73 -30.50
C ASP A 27 0.15 22.73 -29.97
N HIS A 28 -0.86 22.37 -30.77
CA HIS A 28 -1.81 21.31 -30.42
C HIS A 28 -1.12 19.96 -30.28
N ARG A 29 -0.28 19.56 -31.25
CA ARG A 29 0.41 18.28 -31.22
C ARG A 29 1.28 18.15 -29.98
N ARG A 30 2.00 19.22 -29.62
CA ARG A 30 2.77 19.32 -28.38
C ARG A 30 1.87 19.13 -27.15
N LYS A 31 0.76 19.85 -27.05
CA LYS A 31 -0.19 19.72 -25.92
C LYS A 31 -0.76 18.30 -25.78
N VAL A 32 -1.04 17.62 -26.89
CA VAL A 32 -1.53 16.24 -26.87
C VAL A 32 -0.44 15.27 -26.43
N GLN A 33 0.80 15.47 -26.87
CA GLN A 33 1.94 14.63 -26.48
C GLN A 33 2.32 14.82 -25.02
N GLU A 34 2.25 16.06 -24.52
CA GLU A 34 2.57 16.40 -23.13
C GLU A 34 1.43 16.11 -22.15
N ALA A 35 0.22 15.87 -22.64
CA ALA A 35 -0.94 15.57 -21.82
C ALA A 35 -0.68 14.35 -20.93
N GLN A 36 -0.67 14.57 -19.62
CA GLN A 36 -0.59 13.50 -18.63
C GLN A 36 -1.99 12.97 -18.33
N PRO A 37 -2.14 11.65 -18.12
CA PRO A 37 -3.40 11.09 -17.66
C PRO A 37 -3.76 11.67 -16.28
N LEU A 38 -5.00 12.17 -16.14
CA LEU A 38 -5.50 12.73 -14.88
C LEU A 38 -5.71 11.66 -13.80
N VAL A 39 -5.98 10.42 -14.24
CA VAL A 39 -6.27 9.29 -13.38
C VAL A 39 -5.10 8.32 -13.42
N ASP A 40 -4.75 7.80 -12.25
CA ASP A 40 -3.79 6.70 -12.16
C ASP A 40 -4.38 5.43 -12.79
N THR A 41 -3.78 4.94 -13.85
CA THR A 41 -4.15 3.69 -14.53
C THR A 41 -3.25 2.53 -14.12
N ARG A 42 -2.43 2.69 -13.08
CA ARG A 42 -1.58 1.60 -12.57
C ARG A 42 -2.44 0.46 -12.03
N ALA A 43 -1.88 -0.75 -12.08
CA ALA A 43 -2.50 -1.90 -11.47
C ALA A 43 -2.72 -1.63 -9.96
N PRO A 44 -3.93 -1.91 -9.43
CA PRO A 44 -4.18 -1.79 -8.01
C PRO A 44 -3.19 -2.63 -7.21
N LEU A 45 -2.81 -2.15 -6.03
CA LEU A 45 -1.91 -2.87 -5.14
C LEU A 45 -2.51 -4.25 -4.82
N THR A 46 -1.74 -5.32 -4.99
CA THR A 46 -2.16 -6.67 -4.60
C THR A 46 -2.14 -6.78 -3.07
N LEU A 47 -3.24 -6.41 -2.42
CA LEU A 47 -3.35 -6.49 -0.97
C LEU A 47 -3.45 -7.96 -0.54
N GLY A 48 -2.59 -8.40 0.37
CA GLY A 48 -2.54 -9.81 0.81
C GLY A 48 -3.86 -10.34 1.36
N HIS A 49 -4.73 -9.47 1.90
CA HIS A 49 -6.06 -9.83 2.39
C HIS A 49 -7.06 -10.17 1.27
N LEU A 50 -6.79 -9.80 0.01
CA LEU A 50 -7.59 -10.23 -1.15
C LEU A 50 -7.33 -11.71 -1.47
N HIS A 51 -6.11 -12.19 -1.23
CA HIS A 51 -5.70 -13.57 -1.50
C HIS A 51 -5.86 -14.49 -0.29
N LEU A 52 -5.87 -13.94 0.93
CA LEU A 52 -5.93 -14.71 2.18
C LEU A 52 -7.24 -14.48 2.93
N LYS A 53 -8.00 -15.57 3.17
CA LYS A 53 -9.21 -15.55 3.99
C LYS A 53 -8.87 -15.61 5.48
N LEU A 54 -8.30 -14.52 6.01
CA LEU A 54 -7.76 -14.48 7.39
C LEU A 54 -8.79 -14.89 8.46
N LYS A 55 -10.06 -14.48 8.31
CA LYS A 55 -11.14 -14.89 9.24
C LYS A 55 -11.34 -16.40 9.27
N LYS A 56 -11.30 -17.04 8.10
CA LYS A 56 -11.43 -18.51 7.98
C LYS A 56 -10.24 -19.20 8.64
N LEU A 57 -9.02 -18.73 8.35
CA LEU A 57 -7.80 -19.30 8.92
C LEU A 57 -7.79 -19.24 10.45
N LYS A 58 -8.13 -18.08 11.02
CA LYS A 58 -8.22 -17.93 12.48
C LYS A 58 -9.25 -18.86 13.13
N LEU A 59 -10.40 -19.07 12.45
CA LEU A 59 -11.43 -19.96 12.96
C LEU A 59 -10.97 -21.42 12.94
N GLU A 60 -10.34 -21.87 11.85
CA GLU A 60 -9.78 -23.22 11.76
C GLU A 60 -8.67 -23.46 12.77
N GLU A 61 -7.79 -22.48 12.98
CA GLU A 61 -6.75 -22.53 14.02
C GLU A 61 -7.36 -22.73 15.42
N GLY A 62 -8.41 -21.96 15.75
CA GLY A 62 -9.14 -22.13 17.01
C GLY A 62 -9.78 -23.52 17.14
N ARG A 63 -10.40 -24.03 16.07
CA ARG A 63 -11.00 -25.37 16.06
C ARG A 63 -9.95 -26.46 16.26
N LEU A 64 -8.82 -26.38 15.56
CA LEU A 64 -7.72 -27.33 15.70
C LEU A 64 -7.09 -27.29 17.10
N SER A 65 -6.93 -26.10 17.68
CA SER A 65 -6.40 -25.94 19.04
C SER A 65 -7.27 -26.66 20.09
N VAL A 66 -8.60 -26.57 19.97
CA VAL A 66 -9.52 -27.31 20.86
C VAL A 66 -9.37 -28.81 20.67
N ILE A 67 -9.35 -29.29 19.43
CA ILE A 67 -9.18 -30.71 19.10
C ILE A 67 -7.85 -31.23 19.67
N ASP A 68 -6.76 -30.52 19.50
CA ASP A 68 -5.44 -30.93 19.97
C ASP A 68 -5.38 -31.02 21.50
N ARG A 69 -5.97 -30.05 22.19
CA ARG A 69 -6.07 -30.07 23.66
C ARG A 69 -6.87 -31.28 24.13
N ASP A 70 -8.00 -31.55 23.50
CA ASP A 70 -8.88 -32.66 23.87
C ASP A 70 -8.25 -34.02 23.55
N ASN A 71 -7.50 -34.12 22.44
CA ASN A 71 -6.73 -35.30 22.07
C ASN A 71 -5.64 -35.59 23.11
N ARG A 72 -4.88 -34.58 23.54
CA ARG A 72 -3.90 -34.72 24.64
C ARG A 72 -4.57 -35.20 25.93
N LEU A 73 -5.73 -34.61 26.28
CA LEU A 73 -6.50 -35.00 27.46
C LEU A 73 -6.93 -36.47 27.39
N LEU A 74 -7.43 -36.90 26.24
CA LEU A 74 -7.85 -38.28 25.99
C LEU A 74 -6.68 -39.26 26.10
N LEU A 75 -5.56 -38.97 25.43
CA LEU A 75 -4.37 -39.82 25.43
C LEU A 75 -3.82 -40.04 26.84
N GLU A 76 -3.77 -38.99 27.66
CA GLU A 76 -3.31 -39.13 29.04
C GLU A 76 -4.28 -39.99 29.89
N LYS A 77 -5.60 -39.85 29.68
CA LYS A 77 -6.61 -40.69 30.35
C LYS A 77 -6.46 -42.16 29.96
N VAL A 78 -6.33 -42.44 28.67
CA VAL A 78 -6.15 -43.80 28.14
C VAL A 78 -4.84 -44.41 28.67
N SER A 79 -3.73 -43.66 28.61
CA SER A 79 -2.44 -44.08 29.17
C SER A 79 -2.55 -44.41 30.66
N CYS A 80 -3.30 -43.62 31.43
CA CYS A 80 -3.52 -43.90 32.85
C CYS A 80 -4.27 -45.22 33.04
N ILE A 81 -5.38 -45.44 32.33
CA ILE A 81 -6.18 -46.67 32.41
C ILE A 81 -5.34 -47.89 32.03
N MET A 82 -4.57 -47.79 30.96
CA MET A 82 -3.68 -48.86 30.51
C MET A 82 -2.63 -49.21 31.57
N ARG A 83 -2.02 -48.20 32.21
CA ARG A 83 -1.03 -48.41 33.28
C ARG A 83 -1.65 -49.03 34.53
N THR A 84 -2.86 -48.62 34.91
CA THR A 84 -3.51 -49.15 36.12
C THR A 84 -4.29 -50.44 35.87
N ARG A 85 -4.31 -50.98 34.65
CA ARG A 85 -5.02 -52.21 34.25
C ARG A 85 -6.49 -52.24 34.73
N GLY A 86 -7.15 -51.08 34.74
CA GLY A 86 -8.53 -50.96 35.21
C GLY A 86 -8.71 -50.93 36.74
N GLN A 87 -7.65 -50.97 37.55
CA GLN A 87 -7.76 -50.62 38.97
C GLN A 87 -8.05 -49.13 39.11
N ALA A 88 -9.17 -48.81 39.74
CA ALA A 88 -9.50 -47.47 40.18
C ALA A 88 -8.58 -47.07 41.35
N SER A 89 -7.31 -46.76 41.06
CA SER A 89 -6.43 -46.13 42.04
C SER A 89 -7.07 -44.84 42.50
N SER A 90 -7.22 -44.68 43.81
CA SER A 90 -7.93 -43.61 44.48
C SER A 90 -7.56 -42.23 43.91
N ARG A 91 -8.43 -41.72 43.03
CA ARG A 91 -8.72 -40.30 42.76
C ARG A 91 -7.52 -39.33 42.68
N SER A 92 -6.30 -39.72 42.28
CA SER A 92 -5.19 -38.75 42.33
C SER A 92 -3.91 -39.05 41.53
N ALA A 93 -3.80 -40.16 40.79
CA ALA A 93 -2.56 -40.46 40.07
C ALA A 93 -2.39 -39.67 38.76
N CYS A 94 -3.46 -39.52 37.96
CA CYS A 94 -3.42 -38.80 36.68
C CYS A 94 -3.57 -37.29 36.82
N THR A 95 -4.44 -36.82 37.72
CA THR A 95 -4.69 -35.39 37.96
C THR A 95 -3.50 -34.65 38.55
N ARG A 96 -2.57 -35.35 39.20
CA ARG A 96 -1.37 -34.76 39.83
C ARG A 96 -0.30 -34.35 38.80
N ARG A 97 -0.19 -35.03 37.65
CA ARG A 97 0.75 -34.61 36.59
C ARG A 97 0.28 -33.33 35.90
N ARG A 98 -1.02 -33.20 35.65
CA ARG A 98 -1.59 -32.03 34.94
C ARG A 98 -1.30 -30.68 35.61
N GLN A 99 -1.32 -30.64 36.94
CA GLN A 99 -1.04 -29.41 37.69
C GLN A 99 0.40 -28.90 37.51
N GLY A 100 1.34 -29.78 37.12
CA GLY A 100 2.72 -29.42 36.81
C GLY A 100 2.91 -28.87 35.40
N GLU A 101 2.23 -29.46 34.41
CA GLU A 101 2.39 -29.10 32.99
C GLU A 101 1.60 -27.84 32.59
N GLU A 102 0.41 -27.61 33.17
CA GLU A 102 -0.41 -26.42 32.89
C GLU A 102 0.30 -25.12 33.33
N ARG A 103 1.12 -25.17 34.40
CA ARG A 103 1.98 -24.05 34.80
C ARG A 103 3.11 -23.77 33.80
N SER A 104 3.61 -24.80 33.10
CA SER A 104 4.68 -24.66 32.11
C SER A 104 4.16 -24.18 30.74
N GLU A 105 2.99 -24.66 30.32
CA GLU A 105 2.34 -24.24 29.06
C GLU A 105 1.78 -22.81 29.16
N ALA A 106 1.24 -22.40 30.31
CA ALA A 106 0.80 -21.03 30.54
C ALA A 106 1.95 -20.00 30.46
N SER A 107 3.14 -20.35 30.96
CA SER A 107 4.35 -19.54 30.79
C SER A 107 4.80 -19.46 29.33
N GLN A 108 4.79 -20.59 28.59
CA GLN A 108 5.20 -20.61 27.17
C GLN A 108 4.19 -19.91 26.23
N SER A 109 2.89 -20.00 26.51
CA SER A 109 1.85 -19.36 25.68
C SER A 109 1.69 -17.85 25.98
N ALA A 110 2.09 -17.38 27.16
CA ALA A 110 2.20 -15.95 27.46
C ALA A 110 3.40 -15.31 26.75
N GLU A 111 4.50 -16.06 26.61
CA GLU A 111 5.72 -15.62 25.92
C GLU A 111 5.56 -15.60 24.38
N ARG A 112 4.82 -16.57 23.81
CA ARG A 112 4.57 -16.64 22.35
C ARG A 112 3.62 -15.59 21.79
N ARG A 113 3.03 -14.73 22.64
CA ARG A 113 2.23 -13.57 22.19
C ARG A 113 3.08 -12.42 21.63
N GLN A 114 4.40 -12.59 21.55
CA GLN A 114 5.32 -11.62 20.97
C GLN A 114 5.99 -12.08 19.67
N ASP A 115 5.47 -13.04 18.92
CA ASP A 115 6.01 -13.32 17.59
C ASP A 115 4.91 -13.31 16.53
N HIS A 116 5.08 -12.40 15.56
CA HIS A 116 4.24 -12.13 14.37
C HIS A 116 3.36 -10.88 14.44
N PHE A 117 4.01 -9.72 14.54
CA PHE A 117 3.62 -8.58 13.70
C PHE A 117 4.83 -8.18 12.87
N GLY A 118 4.74 -8.41 11.56
CA GLY A 118 5.81 -8.17 10.61
C GLY A 118 6.34 -6.74 10.72
N LYS A 119 7.65 -6.63 10.84
CA LYS A 119 8.38 -5.39 10.63
C LYS A 119 8.31 -5.06 9.15
N ASP A 120 7.33 -4.26 8.75
CA ASP A 120 7.43 -3.52 7.50
C ASP A 120 8.48 -2.43 7.70
N HIS A 121 9.75 -2.83 7.51
CA HIS A 121 10.86 -1.91 7.40
C HIS A 121 10.66 -1.15 6.09
N ARG A 122 10.12 0.07 6.23
CA ARG A 122 10.01 1.06 5.16
C ARG A 122 11.35 1.18 4.43
N LEU A 123 11.31 0.86 3.15
CA LEU A 123 12.34 1.19 2.19
C LEU A 123 12.63 2.70 2.22
N GLY A 124 13.92 3.05 2.28
CA GLY A 124 14.45 4.22 1.57
C GLY A 124 14.39 5.57 2.27
N ALA A 125 15.12 5.73 3.38
CA ALA A 125 15.65 7.05 3.73
C ALA A 125 17.00 7.25 3.04
N ILE A 126 16.96 7.64 1.76
CA ILE A 126 18.08 8.32 1.12
C ILE A 126 17.57 9.69 0.69
N LEU A 127 17.85 10.71 1.50
CA LEU A 127 18.11 12.04 0.97
C LEU A 127 19.11 12.75 1.88
N SER A 128 20.37 12.59 1.49
CA SER A 128 21.50 13.38 1.95
C SER A 128 21.17 14.87 1.76
N HIS A 129 21.10 15.58 2.88
CA HIS A 129 21.11 17.04 2.95
C HIS A 129 22.44 17.55 2.37
N SER A 130 22.45 17.93 1.10
CA SER A 130 23.48 18.81 0.55
C SER A 130 23.24 20.21 1.07
N LYS A 131 24.06 20.60 2.06
CA LYS A 131 24.21 21.97 2.52
C LYS A 131 24.85 22.80 1.41
N THR A 132 24.05 23.49 0.61
CA THR A 132 24.55 24.48 -0.36
C THR A 132 24.68 25.83 0.33
N ALA A 133 25.90 26.36 0.27
CA ALA A 133 26.30 27.66 0.78
C ALA A 133 25.46 28.82 0.21
N GLY A 134 25.35 29.87 1.01
CA GLY A 134 24.49 31.01 0.75
C GLY A 134 24.80 31.81 -0.51
N ILE A 135 23.79 32.54 -0.96
CA ILE A 135 23.92 33.68 -1.86
C ILE A 135 23.45 34.92 -1.07
N PRO A 136 24.26 36.00 -1.00
CA PRO A 136 24.00 37.14 -0.14
C PRO A 136 22.85 38.01 -0.69
N ARG A 137 21.96 38.42 0.21
CA ARG A 137 20.86 39.34 -0.06
C ARG A 137 21.44 40.75 -0.14
N ALA A 138 21.65 41.26 -1.36
CA ALA A 138 22.08 42.63 -1.58
C ALA A 138 20.93 43.60 -1.28
N SER A 139 21.18 44.55 -0.38
CA SER A 139 20.42 45.79 -0.26
C SER A 139 20.53 46.60 -1.55
N ARG A 140 19.41 47.16 -2.02
CA ARG A 140 19.42 48.48 -2.64
C ARG A 140 18.07 49.17 -2.51
N ASN A 141 18.12 50.32 -1.87
CA ASN A 141 17.06 51.30 -1.68
C ASN A 141 17.02 52.17 -2.94
N THR A 142 15.85 52.65 -3.37
CA THR A 142 15.71 53.98 -4.01
C THR A 142 14.25 54.45 -3.94
N GLU A 143 14.13 55.71 -3.55
CA GLU A 143 12.94 56.54 -3.39
C GLU A 143 12.35 57.02 -4.73
N GLY A 144 11.14 57.61 -4.68
CA GLY A 144 10.50 58.42 -5.73
C GLY A 144 9.00 58.07 -5.83
N ARG A 145 8.03 58.79 -5.24
CA ARG A 145 7.62 60.21 -5.31
C ARG A 145 7.24 60.67 -6.74
N GLY A 146 5.97 61.05 -6.91
CA GLY A 146 5.39 61.75 -8.09
C GLY A 146 4.14 61.01 -8.62
N THR A 147 2.92 61.33 -8.16
CA THR A 147 1.95 62.35 -8.64
C THR A 147 1.29 62.04 -9.98
N GLU A 148 -0.01 62.37 -10.06
CA GLU A 148 -0.84 62.66 -11.25
C GLU A 148 -1.73 61.53 -11.81
N THR A 149 -3.00 61.70 -12.19
CA THR A 149 -4.03 62.77 -12.13
C THR A 149 -5.36 62.12 -12.59
N GLU A 150 -6.49 62.57 -12.04
CA GLU A 150 -7.86 62.30 -12.54
C GLU A 150 -8.07 62.77 -13.98
N ILE A 151 -8.69 61.94 -14.83
CA ILE A 151 -9.71 62.35 -15.82
C ILE A 151 -10.71 61.20 -15.98
#